data_AF-A0A920AR90-F1
#
_entry.id   AF-A0A920AR90-F1
#
_cell.length_a   1.000
_cell.length_b   1.000
_cell.length_c   1.000
_cell.angle_alpha   90.00
_cell.angle_beta   90.00
_cell.angle_gamma   90.00
#
_symmetry.space_group_name_H-M   'P 1'
#
loop_
_entity.id
_entity.type
_entity.pdbx_description
1 polymer ?
#
loop_
_entity_poly.entity_id
_entity_poly.type
_entity_poly.pdbx_seq_one_letter_code
_entity_poly.pdbx_strand_id
1 'polypeptide(L)' 'MHPETSASTRNYERHLDSAYAFMKNMVFNSVKSGYVGDIIPRGEHHYSQYINNHYLYAIKKTADYKIMVNATNQFARQD' A
#
# COMPACT_ATOMS: atom_id res chain seq x y z
N MET A 1 -4.69 -11.59 0.27
CA MET A 1 -5.42 -10.48 -0.39
C MET A 1 -4.45 -9.69 -1.29
N HIS A 2 -4.91 -9.14 -2.43
CA HIS A 2 -4.05 -8.42 -3.38
C HIS A 2 -4.65 -7.05 -3.79
N PRO A 3 -4.44 -5.99 -2.99
CA PRO A 3 -4.77 -4.63 -3.41
C PRO A 3 -3.66 -4.10 -4.33
N GLU A 4 -3.88 -4.23 -5.63
CA GLU A 4 -3.16 -3.44 -6.64
C GLU A 4 -3.72 -2.02 -6.63
N THR A 5 -2.86 -1.01 -6.45
CA THR A 5 -3.31 0.38 -6.23
C THR A 5 -3.33 1.22 -7.51
N SER A 6 -2.76 0.70 -8.61
CA SER A 6 -2.49 1.46 -9.83
C SER A 6 -1.81 2.80 -9.55
N ALA A 7 -0.85 2.78 -8.61
CA ALA A 7 -0.07 3.92 -8.13
C ALA A 7 -0.88 5.06 -7.46
N SER A 8 -2.17 4.86 -7.19
CA SER A 8 -3.04 5.84 -6.52
C SER A 8 -2.98 5.73 -5.00
N THR A 9 -1.92 6.27 -4.41
CA THR A 9 -1.59 6.11 -2.99
C THR A 9 -2.63 6.73 -2.07
N ARG A 10 -3.11 7.95 -2.36
CA ARG A 10 -4.17 8.60 -1.56
C ARG A 10 -5.49 7.83 -1.59
N ASN A 11 -5.84 7.22 -2.72
CA ASN A 11 -7.03 6.39 -2.79
C ASN A 11 -6.88 5.15 -1.92
N TYR A 12 -5.69 4.52 -1.96
CA TYR A 12 -5.40 3.37 -1.14
C TYR A 12 -5.50 3.71 0.36
N GLU A 13 -4.88 4.80 0.81
CA GLU A 13 -4.94 5.26 2.22
C GLU A 13 -6.35 5.40 2.75
N ARG A 14 -7.26 5.97 1.96
CA ARG A 14 -8.67 6.16 2.34
C ARG A 14 -9.43 4.84 2.56
N HIS A 15 -8.96 3.75 1.96
CA HIS A 15 -9.61 2.43 2.04
C HIS A 15 -8.84 1.44 2.92
N LEU A 16 -7.68 1.81 3.48
CA LEU A 16 -6.84 0.89 4.25
C LEU A 16 -7.56 0.24 5.43
N ASP A 17 -8.23 1.03 6.27
CA ASP A 17 -8.88 0.49 7.47
C ASP A 17 -10.01 -0.48 7.11
N SER A 18 -10.84 -0.12 6.13
CA SER A 18 -11.91 -0.98 5.63
C SER A 18 -11.36 -2.27 5.04
N ALA A 19 -10.27 -2.19 4.26
CA ALA A 19 -9.62 -3.35 3.66
C ALA A 19 -9.02 -4.27 4.73
N TYR A 20 -8.33 -3.74 5.74
CA TYR A 20 -7.71 -4.53 6.79
C TYR A 20 -8.73 -5.11 7.78
N ALA A 21 -9.80 -4.38 8.10
CA ALA A 21 -10.92 -4.90 8.87
C ALA A 21 -11.59 -6.07 8.14
N PHE A 22 -11.83 -5.93 6.83
CA PHE A 22 -12.37 -7.01 5.99
C PHE A 22 -11.44 -8.22 5.97
N MET A 23 -10.14 -8.02 5.78
CA MET A 23 -9.16 -9.11 5.81
C MET A 23 -9.16 -9.86 7.14
N LYS A 24 -9.26 -9.14 8.27
CA LYS A 24 -9.32 -9.74 9.60
C LYS A 24 -10.59 -10.57 9.81
N ASN A 25 -11.74 -10.06 9.34
CA ASN A 25 -13.01 -10.78 9.38
C ASN A 25 -12.98 -12.05 8.51
N MET A 26 -12.23 -12.03 7.40
CA MET A 26 -12.04 -13.18 6.51
C MET A 26 -10.84 -14.06 6.88
N VAL A 27 -10.17 -13.81 8.01
CA VAL A 27 -9.02 -14.58 8.51
C VAL A 27 -7.83 -14.60 7.53
N PHE A 28 -7.70 -13.57 6.68
CA PHE A 28 -6.49 -13.38 5.88
C PHE A 28 -5.37 -12.78 6.73
N ASN A 29 -4.24 -13.49 6.79
CA ASN A 29 -3.06 -13.10 7.57
C ASN A 29 -1.96 -12.44 6.73
N SER A 30 -2.13 -12.33 5.41
CA SER A 30 -1.14 -11.73 4.50
C SER A 30 -1.77 -10.89 3.38
N VAL A 31 -1.12 -9.77 3.05
CA VAL A 31 -1.46 -8.87 1.94
C VAL A 31 -0.28 -8.74 0.99
N LYS A 32 -0.54 -8.85 -0.33
CA LYS A 32 0.41 -8.45 -1.37
C LYS A 32 -0.03 -7.13 -2.01
N SER A 33 0.63 -6.01 -1.73
CA SER A 33 0.27 -4.70 -2.33
C SER A 33 1.11 -4.39 -3.57
N GLY A 34 0.57 -3.68 -4.55
CA GLY A 34 1.31 -3.23 -5.74
C GLY A 34 1.01 -1.77 -6.12
N TYR A 35 2.00 -1.12 -6.74
CA TYR A 35 1.97 0.29 -7.16
C TYR A 35 2.37 0.43 -8.63
N VAL A 36 1.67 -0.24 -9.56
CA VAL A 36 2.01 -0.15 -10.99
C VAL A 36 1.47 1.16 -11.60
N GLY A 37 2.33 1.89 -12.32
CA GLY A 37 2.00 3.15 -13.02
C GLY A 37 2.61 4.39 -12.36
N ASP A 38 2.42 5.57 -12.93
CA ASP A 38 2.92 6.81 -12.32
C ASP A 38 2.17 7.16 -11.03
N ILE A 39 2.92 7.58 -10.01
CA ILE A 39 2.35 7.92 -8.70
C ILE A 39 1.28 9.01 -8.83
N ILE A 40 0.16 8.75 -8.15
CA ILE A 40 -0.90 9.72 -7.89
C ILE A 40 -0.95 9.89 -6.36
N PRO A 41 -0.57 11.07 -5.82
CA PRO A 41 -0.63 12.39 -6.45
C PRO A 41 0.47 12.66 -7.49
N ARG A 42 0.06 13.26 -8.62
CA ARG A 42 0.96 13.57 -9.74
C ARG A 42 2.08 14.49 -9.29
N GLY A 43 3.29 14.26 -9.80
CA GLY A 43 4.49 15.03 -9.46
C GLY A 43 5.37 14.35 -8.39
N GLU A 44 4.86 13.33 -7.71
CA GLU A 44 5.66 12.48 -6.84
C GLU A 44 6.26 11.30 -7.62
N HIS A 45 7.37 10.78 -7.10
CA HIS A 45 8.00 9.56 -7.59
C HIS A 45 7.85 8.45 -6.56
N HIS A 46 7.98 7.19 -6.99
CA HIS A 46 7.90 6.01 -6.10
C HIS A 46 8.85 6.11 -4.90
N TYR A 47 9.99 6.79 -5.06
CA TYR A 47 11.02 6.90 -4.02
C TYR A 47 11.09 8.28 -3.38
N SER A 48 10.13 9.14 -3.70
CA SER A 48 10.01 10.44 -3.05
C SER A 48 9.84 10.26 -1.54
N GLN A 49 10.25 11.26 -0.76
CA GLN A 49 10.05 11.22 0.68
C GLN A 49 8.57 11.06 1.05
N TYR A 50 7.66 11.69 0.29
CA TYR A 50 6.22 11.57 0.49
C TYR A 50 5.74 10.13 0.34
N ILE A 51 6.17 9.44 -0.72
CA ILE A 51 5.73 8.07 -0.99
C ILE A 51 6.43 7.05 -0.08
N ASN A 52 7.67 7.29 0.33
CA ASN A 52 8.31 6.50 1.38
C ASN A 52 7.52 6.56 2.71
N ASN A 53 7.01 7.74 3.06
CA ASN A 53 6.14 7.89 4.24
C ASN A 53 4.81 7.14 4.07
N HIS A 54 4.21 7.15 2.88
CA HIS A 54 3.03 6.35 2.56
C HIS A 54 3.26 4.85 2.79
N TYR A 55 4.38 4.30 2.29
CA TYR A 55 4.72 2.89 2.49
C TYR A 55 4.87 2.54 3.97
N LEU A 56 5.59 3.37 4.72
CA LEU A 56 5.76 3.17 6.17
C LEU A 56 4.42 3.26 6.91
N TYR A 57 3.55 4.18 6.51
CA TYR A 57 2.20 4.32 7.07
C TYR A 57 1.36 3.05 6.85
N ALA A 58 1.33 2.52 5.62
CA ALA A 58 0.60 1.29 5.32
C ALA A 58 1.12 0.09 6.13
N ILE A 59 2.46 -0.06 6.24
CA ILE A 59 3.09 -1.13 7.04
C ILE A 59 2.72 -1.02 8.51
N LYS A 60 2.86 0.17 9.11
CA LYS A 60 2.49 0.38 10.52
C LYS A 60 1.02 0.04 10.77
N LYS A 61 0.13 0.47 9.88
CA LYS A 61 -1.29 0.19 10.00
C LYS A 61 -1.58 -1.31 9.89
N THR A 62 -0.91 -2.08 9.03
CA THR A 62 -1.10 -3.55 9.01
C THR A 62 -0.66 -4.25 10.28
N ALA A 63 0.34 -3.70 10.98
CA ALA A 63 0.81 -4.26 12.25
C ALA A 63 -0.28 -4.21 13.33
N ASP A 64 -1.05 -3.11 13.40
CA ASP A 64 -2.19 -2.96 14.32
C ASP A 64 -3.27 -4.04 14.09
N TYR A 65 -3.41 -4.50 12.84
CA TYR A 65 -4.37 -5.55 12.46
C TYR A 65 -3.78 -6.96 12.55
N LYS A 66 -2.47 -7.12 12.84
CA LYS A 66 -1.71 -8.38 12.80
C LYS A 66 -1.72 -9.07 11.43
N ILE A 67 -1.56 -8.28 10.37
CA ILE A 67 -1.48 -8.75 8.97
C ILE A 67 -0.03 -8.61 8.48
N MET A 68 0.54 -9.65 7.85
CA MET A 68 1.85 -9.59 7.21
C MET A 68 1.78 -8.92 5.84
N VAL A 69 2.82 -8.15 5.46
CA VAL A 69 2.86 -7.39 4.20
C VAL A 69 3.96 -7.91 3.27
N ASN A 70 3.61 -8.11 2.00
CA ASN A 70 4.53 -8.24 0.89
C ASN A 70 4.21 -7.13 -0.13
N ALA A 71 5.08 -6.14 -0.29
CA ALA A 71 4.82 -5.03 -1.19
C ALA A 71 5.69 -5.13 -2.45
N THR A 72 5.06 -5.27 -3.61
CA THR A 72 5.73 -5.25 -4.92
C THR A 72 5.71 -3.85 -5.53
N ASN A 73 6.76 -3.49 -6.27
CA ASN A 73 6.90 -2.21 -6.99
C ASN A 73 7.03 -0.95 -6.11
N GLN A 74 7.30 -1.07 -4.81
CA GLN A 74 7.67 0.09 -3.98
C GLN A 74 8.99 0.75 -4.43
N PHE A 75 9.93 -0.09 -4.86
CA PHE A 75 11.26 0.33 -5.29
C PHE A 75 11.50 0.09 -6.80
N ALA A 76 10.47 0.08 -7.65
CA ALA A 76 10.64 -0.09 -9.10
C ALA A 76 11.17 1.19 -9.75
N ARG A 77 12.28 1.10 -10.51
CA ARG A 77 12.83 2.26 -11.21
C ARG A 77 11.85 2.66 -12.32
N GLN A 78 11.65 3.96 -12.46
CA GLN A 78 10.88 4.54 -13.58
C GLN A 78 11.79 4.90 -14.76
N ASP A 79 12.96 4.24 -14.89
CA ASP A 79 13.92 4.49 -15.97
C ASP A 79 13.54 3.77 -17.28
#